data_AF-A0A947CBZ1-F1
#
_entry.id   AF-A0A947CBZ1-F1
#
_cell.length_a   1.000
_cell.length_b   1.000
_cell.length_c   1.000
_cell.angle_alpha   90.00
_cell.angle_beta   90.00
_cell.angle_gamma   90.00
#
_symmetry.space_group_name_H-M   'P 1'
#
loop_
_entity.id
_entity.type
_entity.pdbx_description
1 polymer ?
#
loop_
_entity_poly.entity_id
_entity_poly.type
_entity_poly.pdbx_seq_one_letter_code
_entity_poly.pdbx_strand_id
1 'polypeptide(L)'
;MSDHLWCFGLAAAVAGLIASSASADNVLLDRGDQLTGVIVGESADTVVLEHDVLGRLSIPRDQIASIEVEESIVGLAALQDELTPVSAPEKEWKSHFQLGGSGTFGNSDTQTISAAVTALRERADERTALDAAYYFGTTDGDKDTSRFTSGILHDWLLPDSPWLYFASGRFDFDEFQSWDYRASGHGGVGYQLIDREDLEITLRAGLGAIKEWGSLNTDVRLEALLGFDTIWRIDDRQQFRIGSTVYPDLDDTGEFRARSYAGWSMRINDESNTSVVLDVKHEYQSIVDAGRDHSDWYITAGLQFDF
;
A
#
# COMPACT_ATOMS: atom_id res chain seq x y z
N MET A 1 38.52 13.10 -7.58
CA MET A 1 37.52 13.70 -6.66
C MET A 1 36.19 13.60 -7.37
N SER A 2 35.57 12.44 -7.24
CA SER A 2 34.47 12.00 -8.11
C SER A 2 33.71 10.94 -7.33
N ASP A 3 32.78 11.34 -6.49
CA ASP A 3 31.83 10.45 -5.80
C ASP A 3 30.55 11.24 -5.43
N HIS A 4 29.74 11.61 -6.43
CA HIS A 4 28.40 12.18 -6.24
C HIS A 4 27.43 11.71 -7.34
N LEU A 5 27.34 10.41 -7.56
CA LEU A 5 26.48 9.81 -8.59
C LEU A 5 25.85 8.49 -8.11
N TRP A 6 25.30 8.48 -6.89
CA TRP A 6 24.56 7.33 -6.34
C TRP A 6 23.36 7.71 -5.45
N CYS A 7 22.71 8.86 -5.65
CA CYS A 7 21.57 9.30 -4.81
C CYS A 7 20.21 9.46 -5.52
N PHE A 8 20.05 9.03 -6.77
CA PHE A 8 18.75 9.13 -7.49
C PHE A 8 18.07 7.79 -7.80
N GLY A 9 18.56 6.67 -7.26
CA GLY A 9 18.11 5.32 -7.66
C GLY A 9 16.98 4.70 -6.83
N LEU A 10 16.61 5.24 -5.66
CA LEU A 10 15.71 4.52 -4.73
C LEU A 10 14.24 4.99 -4.71
N ALA A 11 13.87 5.98 -5.53
CA ALA A 11 12.50 6.52 -5.59
C ALA A 11 11.63 5.91 -6.71
N ALA A 12 12.16 4.98 -7.52
CA ALA A 12 11.46 4.42 -8.68
C ALA A 12 10.96 2.96 -8.48
N ALA A 13 11.15 2.35 -7.31
CA ALA A 13 10.87 0.92 -7.12
C ALA A 13 9.50 0.59 -6.47
N VAL A 14 8.68 1.59 -6.13
CA VAL A 14 7.32 1.35 -5.58
C VAL A 14 6.21 1.65 -6.61
N ALA A 15 6.56 2.14 -7.81
CA ALA A 15 5.63 2.33 -8.93
C ALA A 15 5.66 1.17 -9.96
N GLY A 16 6.29 0.05 -9.63
CA GLY A 16 6.63 -1.02 -10.58
C GLY A 16 5.85 -2.33 -10.47
N LEU A 17 4.71 -2.36 -9.77
CA LEU A 17 3.87 -3.55 -9.65
C LEU A 17 2.42 -3.18 -10.00
N ILE A 18 2.18 -3.05 -11.30
CA ILE A 18 1.05 -3.58 -12.11
C ILE A 18 1.28 -2.99 -13.51
N ALA A 19 2.21 -3.61 -14.23
CA ALA A 19 2.18 -3.61 -15.68
C ALA A 19 2.10 -5.09 -16.06
N SER A 20 0.87 -5.61 -16.13
CA SER A 20 0.61 -6.85 -16.86
C SER A 20 0.99 -6.59 -18.31
N SER A 21 2.24 -6.88 -18.63
CA SER A 21 2.70 -6.97 -20.01
C SER A 21 1.99 -8.18 -20.59
N ALA A 22 1.01 -7.98 -21.47
CA ALA A 22 0.55 -9.05 -22.32
C ALA A 22 1.73 -9.46 -23.20
N SER A 23 2.43 -10.54 -22.83
CA SER A 23 3.43 -11.15 -23.70
C SER A 23 2.68 -11.83 -24.83
N ALA A 24 2.94 -11.42 -26.06
CA ALA A 24 2.34 -12.06 -27.22
C ALA A 24 3.19 -13.27 -27.61
N ASP A 25 2.57 -14.45 -27.71
CA ASP A 25 3.21 -15.66 -28.19
C ASP A 25 3.40 -15.58 -29.71
N ASN A 26 4.50 -16.16 -30.21
CA ASN A 26 4.77 -16.22 -31.65
C ASN A 26 4.57 -17.65 -32.16
N VAL A 27 3.63 -17.80 -33.09
CA VAL A 27 3.35 -19.06 -33.80
C VAL A 27 3.90 -18.96 -35.22
N LEU A 28 4.88 -19.82 -35.55
CA LEU A 28 5.42 -19.94 -36.90
C LEU A 28 4.68 -21.05 -37.66
N LEU A 29 4.12 -20.73 -38.81
CA LEU A 29 3.45 -21.68 -39.69
C LEU A 29 4.43 -22.33 -40.69
N ASP A 30 4.11 -23.52 -41.17
CA ASP A 30 4.97 -24.34 -42.05
C ASP A 30 5.38 -23.68 -43.37
N ARG A 31 4.68 -22.61 -43.78
CA ARG A 31 4.99 -21.83 -44.99
C ARG A 31 5.83 -20.59 -44.73
N GLY A 32 6.27 -20.38 -43.48
CA GLY A 32 7.09 -19.24 -43.06
C GLY A 32 6.33 -18.01 -42.59
N ASP A 33 5.00 -18.09 -42.47
CA ASP A 33 4.16 -17.01 -41.94
C ASP A 33 4.24 -16.98 -40.41
N GLN A 34 4.36 -15.79 -39.82
CA GLN A 34 4.44 -15.58 -38.37
C GLN A 34 3.16 -14.91 -37.87
N LEU A 35 2.51 -15.53 -36.89
CA LEU A 35 1.34 -14.98 -36.21
C LEU A 35 1.71 -14.67 -34.76
N THR A 36 1.42 -13.45 -34.33
CA THR A 36 1.68 -12.97 -32.97
C THR A 36 0.35 -12.80 -32.25
N GLY A 37 0.16 -13.47 -31.13
CA GLY A 37 -1.10 -13.46 -30.38
C GLY A 37 -1.02 -14.32 -29.12
N VAL A 38 -2.10 -14.37 -28.34
CA VAL A 38 -2.13 -15.16 -27.10
C VAL A 38 -2.71 -16.54 -27.41
N ILE A 39 -2.01 -17.61 -27.04
CA ILE A 39 -2.55 -18.96 -27.21
C ILE A 39 -3.58 -19.22 -26.09
N VAL A 40 -4.85 -19.32 -26.46
CA VAL A 40 -5.97 -19.46 -25.52
C VAL A 40 -6.52 -20.89 -25.43
N GLY A 41 -5.94 -21.82 -26.19
CA GLY A 41 -6.27 -23.24 -26.08
C GLY A 41 -5.44 -24.11 -27.01
N GLU A 42 -5.06 -25.29 -26.52
CA GLU A 42 -4.32 -26.29 -27.29
C GLU A 42 -4.98 -27.65 -27.15
N SER A 43 -5.07 -28.39 -28.25
CA SER A 43 -5.56 -29.77 -28.31
C SER A 43 -4.64 -30.60 -29.21
N ALA A 44 -4.80 -31.92 -29.21
CA ALA A 44 -3.95 -32.83 -30.00
C ALA A 44 -3.87 -32.42 -31.48
N ASP A 45 -4.97 -31.89 -32.04
CA ASP A 45 -5.13 -31.60 -33.46
C ASP A 45 -5.15 -30.10 -33.80
N THR A 46 -5.23 -29.19 -32.81
CA THR A 46 -5.51 -27.77 -33.06
C THR A 46 -4.95 -26.85 -31.98
N VAL A 47 -4.44 -25.69 -32.40
CA VAL A 47 -4.04 -24.57 -31.53
C VAL A 47 -4.97 -23.39 -31.79
N VAL A 48 -5.52 -22.80 -30.73
CA VAL A 48 -6.40 -21.63 -30.79
C VAL A 48 -5.61 -20.41 -30.35
N LEU A 49 -5.34 -19.52 -31.31
CA LEU A 49 -4.64 -18.26 -31.11
C LEU A 49 -5.67 -17.13 -31.10
N GLU A 50 -5.63 -16.28 -30.08
CA GLU A 50 -6.38 -15.03 -30.06
C GLU A 50 -5.46 -13.90 -30.53
N HIS A 51 -5.80 -13.31 -31.67
CA HIS A 51 -5.03 -12.26 -32.32
C HIS A 51 -5.80 -10.94 -32.29
N ASP A 52 -5.15 -9.85 -31.89
CA ASP A 52 -5.80 -8.55 -31.64
C ASP A 52 -6.63 -8.02 -32.82
N VAL A 53 -6.14 -8.17 -34.05
CA VAL A 53 -6.83 -7.73 -35.27
C VAL A 53 -7.73 -8.80 -35.90
N LEU A 54 -7.29 -10.06 -35.88
CA LEU A 54 -7.95 -11.15 -36.63
C LEU A 54 -8.96 -11.93 -35.77
N GLY A 55 -9.03 -11.64 -34.48
CA GLY A 55 -9.84 -12.36 -33.52
C GLY A 55 -9.32 -13.78 -33.28
N ARG A 56 -10.22 -14.67 -32.88
CA ARG A 56 -9.90 -16.06 -32.55
C ARG A 56 -9.65 -16.89 -33.80
N LEU A 57 -8.41 -17.35 -33.96
CA LEU A 57 -7.95 -18.20 -35.05
C LEU A 57 -7.76 -19.62 -34.55
N SER A 58 -8.34 -20.57 -35.27
CA SER A 58 -8.19 -22.01 -35.00
C SER A 58 -7.23 -22.60 -36.05
N ILE A 59 -6.02 -22.92 -35.63
CA ILE A 59 -4.93 -23.36 -36.50
C ILE A 59 -4.74 -24.88 -36.32
N PRO A 60 -4.92 -25.68 -37.39
CA PRO A 60 -4.58 -27.09 -37.37
C PRO A 60 -3.10 -27.32 -37.04
N ARG A 61 -2.80 -28.26 -36.16
CA ARG A 61 -1.44 -28.47 -35.62
C ARG A 61 -0.45 -28.97 -36.67
N ASP A 62 -0.95 -29.56 -37.76
CA ASP A 62 -0.19 -29.99 -38.93
C ASP A 62 0.30 -28.83 -39.82
N GLN A 63 0.01 -27.58 -39.45
CA GLN A 63 0.46 -26.38 -40.15
C GLN A 63 1.41 -25.51 -39.32
N ILE A 64 1.82 -25.97 -38.13
CA ILE A 64 2.64 -25.22 -37.17
C ILE A 64 4.07 -25.81 -37.14
N ALA A 65 5.05 -24.98 -37.50
CA ALA A 65 6.46 -25.36 -37.57
C ALA A 65 7.16 -25.28 -36.21
N SER A 66 6.85 -24.25 -35.41
CA SER A 66 7.39 -24.08 -34.06
C SER A 66 6.56 -23.07 -33.26
N ILE A 67 6.43 -23.30 -31.95
CA ILE A 67 5.82 -22.37 -30.99
C ILE A 67 6.93 -21.95 -30.03
N GLU A 68 7.25 -20.66 -29.98
CA GLU A 68 8.13 -20.09 -28.97
C GLU A 68 7.27 -19.51 -27.85
N VAL A 69 7.16 -20.25 -26.74
CA VAL A 69 6.48 -19.82 -25.52
C VAL A 69 7.52 -19.28 -24.56
N GLU A 70 7.40 -18.01 -24.14
CA GLU A 70 8.15 -17.51 -22.99
C GLU A 70 7.55 -18.10 -21.71
N GLU A 71 8.20 -19.12 -21.15
CA GLU A 71 7.76 -19.80 -19.95
C GLU A 71 7.76 -18.86 -18.73
N SER A 72 6.57 -18.57 -18.19
CA SER A 72 6.41 -18.23 -16.77
C SER A 72 5.74 -19.40 -16.04
N ILE A 73 6.32 -19.74 -14.89
CA ILE A 73 6.12 -21.01 -14.18
C ILE A 73 4.72 -21.02 -13.52
N VAL A 74 3.81 -21.90 -13.97
CA VAL A 74 2.60 -22.24 -13.20
C VAL A 74 2.54 -23.75 -12.99
N GLY A 75 2.83 -24.17 -11.76
CA GLY A 75 2.70 -25.55 -11.31
C GLY A 75 1.25 -25.89 -10.92
N LEU A 76 0.77 -26.98 -11.52
CA LEU A 76 -0.33 -27.87 -11.10
C LEU A 76 -1.70 -27.25 -10.77
N ALA A 77 -2.56 -27.18 -11.79
CA ALA A 77 -4.01 -27.15 -11.63
C ALA A 77 -4.68 -28.13 -12.61
N ALA A 78 -4.58 -29.43 -12.32
CA ALA A 78 -5.44 -30.44 -12.94
C ALA A 78 -5.56 -31.68 -12.04
N LEU A 79 -6.30 -31.54 -10.94
CA LEU A 79 -7.05 -32.65 -10.36
C LEU A 79 -8.50 -32.19 -10.17
N GLN A 80 -9.23 -32.25 -11.29
CA GLN A 80 -10.58 -32.78 -11.45
C GLN A 80 -11.71 -32.32 -10.50
N ASP A 81 -12.65 -31.57 -11.09
CA ASP A 81 -14.10 -31.58 -10.89
C ASP A 81 -14.68 -31.88 -9.49
N GLU A 82 -15.15 -30.83 -8.82
CA GLU A 82 -16.46 -30.83 -8.14
C GLU A 82 -17.14 -29.45 -8.30
N LEU A 83 -18.14 -29.43 -9.18
CA LEU A 83 -19.41 -28.68 -9.13
C LEU A 83 -19.52 -27.49 -8.15
N THR A 84 -19.24 -26.28 -8.65
CA THR A 84 -20.20 -25.17 -8.86
C THR A 84 -19.38 -23.90 -9.14
N PRO A 85 -19.70 -23.07 -10.15
CA PRO A 85 -19.14 -21.74 -10.19
C PRO A 85 -19.90 -20.92 -9.15
N VAL A 86 -19.44 -20.93 -7.90
CA VAL A 86 -19.65 -19.74 -7.07
C VAL A 86 -18.82 -18.67 -7.75
N SER A 87 -19.48 -17.86 -8.57
CA SER A 87 -18.99 -16.54 -8.92
C SER A 87 -18.86 -15.80 -7.59
N ALA A 88 -17.71 -15.94 -6.94
CA ALA A 88 -17.27 -15.00 -5.95
C ALA A 88 -17.02 -13.71 -6.74
N PRO A 89 -17.62 -12.56 -6.37
CA PRO A 89 -17.30 -11.31 -7.03
C PRO A 89 -15.78 -11.12 -6.97
N GLU A 90 -15.17 -10.76 -8.10
CA GLU A 90 -13.77 -10.36 -8.14
C GLU A 90 -13.56 -9.36 -7.01
N LYS A 91 -12.72 -9.72 -6.03
CA LYS A 91 -12.52 -8.88 -4.85
C LYS A 91 -11.64 -7.72 -5.25
N GLU A 92 -12.29 -6.71 -5.79
CA GLU A 92 -11.71 -5.46 -6.27
C GLU A 92 -11.03 -4.75 -5.09
N TRP A 93 -9.80 -4.31 -5.34
CA TRP A 93 -9.12 -3.39 -4.46
C TRP A 93 -9.85 -2.06 -4.51
N LYS A 94 -10.27 -1.54 -3.36
CA LYS A 94 -10.72 -0.16 -3.25
C LYS A 94 -9.50 0.72 -3.10
N SER A 95 -9.17 1.46 -4.13
CA SER A 95 -7.99 2.32 -4.14
C SER A 95 -8.38 3.78 -4.08
N HIS A 96 -7.54 4.60 -3.47
CA HIS A 96 -7.69 6.03 -3.57
C HIS A 96 -6.34 6.74 -3.61
N PHE A 97 -6.30 7.81 -4.39
CA PHE A 97 -5.17 8.73 -4.49
C PHE A 97 -5.54 10.07 -3.87
N GLN A 98 -4.65 10.62 -3.06
CA GLN A 98 -4.85 11.89 -2.36
C GLN A 98 -3.76 12.88 -2.73
N LEU A 99 -4.16 14.13 -3.00
CA LEU A 99 -3.28 15.28 -3.12
C LEU A 99 -3.71 16.30 -2.07
N GLY A 100 -2.76 16.72 -1.23
CA GLY A 100 -3.02 17.65 -0.14
C GLY A 100 -1.95 18.71 -0.01
N GLY A 101 -2.27 19.76 0.72
CA GLY A 101 -1.29 20.76 1.13
C GLY A 101 -1.75 21.61 2.30
N SER A 102 -0.82 22.39 2.83
CA SER A 102 -1.05 23.38 3.87
C SER A 102 0.01 24.46 3.81
N GLY A 103 -0.23 25.56 4.51
CA GLY A 103 0.76 26.61 4.64
C GLY A 103 0.36 27.67 5.65
N THR A 104 1.36 28.39 6.12
CA THR A 104 1.19 29.59 6.96
C THR A 104 1.96 30.74 6.32
N PHE A 105 1.44 31.95 6.46
CA PHE A 105 2.06 33.16 5.91
C PHE A 105 2.17 34.22 7.00
N GLY A 106 3.34 34.83 7.17
CA GLY A 106 3.54 35.85 8.19
C GLY A 106 4.99 36.03 8.62
N ASN A 107 5.26 35.82 9.92
CA ASN A 107 6.63 35.95 10.46
C ASN A 107 7.57 34.85 9.97
N SER A 108 7.01 33.68 9.66
CA SER A 108 7.64 32.59 8.94
C SER A 108 6.63 32.05 7.94
N ASP A 109 7.07 31.81 6.72
CA ASP A 109 6.25 31.27 5.65
C ASP A 109 6.49 29.77 5.55
N THR A 110 5.46 28.97 5.81
CA THR A 110 5.55 27.50 5.71
C THR A 110 4.66 27.00 4.58
N GLN A 111 5.13 26.00 3.86
CA GLN A 111 4.36 25.31 2.81
C GLN A 111 4.61 23.82 2.93
N THR A 112 3.56 23.02 2.82
CA THR A 112 3.64 21.56 2.76
C THR A 112 2.73 21.06 1.65
N ILE A 113 3.25 20.13 0.85
CA ILE A 113 2.51 19.41 -0.18
C ILE A 113 2.65 17.92 0.10
N SER A 114 1.57 17.17 -0.06
CA SER A 114 1.53 15.73 0.13
C SER A 114 0.86 15.02 -1.02
N ALA A 115 1.37 13.84 -1.38
CA ALA A 115 0.72 12.89 -2.25
C ALA A 115 0.65 11.53 -1.55
N ALA A 116 -0.52 10.89 -1.54
CA ALA A 116 -0.70 9.59 -0.90
C ALA A 116 -1.56 8.65 -1.76
N VAL A 117 -1.32 7.36 -1.60
CA VAL A 117 -2.13 6.28 -2.18
C VAL A 117 -2.46 5.28 -1.08
N THR A 118 -3.70 4.82 -1.08
CA THR A 118 -4.15 3.74 -0.21
C THR A 118 -4.87 2.71 -1.08
N ALA A 119 -4.65 1.43 -0.80
CA ALA A 119 -5.40 0.34 -1.41
C ALA A 119 -5.91 -0.60 -0.32
N LEU A 120 -7.20 -0.91 -0.36
CA LEU A 120 -7.88 -1.78 0.60
C LEU A 120 -8.50 -2.97 -0.12
N ARG A 121 -8.20 -4.18 0.35
CA ARG A 121 -8.87 -5.41 -0.08
C ARG A 121 -9.52 -6.07 1.12
N GLU A 122 -10.80 -6.33 1.02
CA GLU A 122 -11.56 -6.98 2.08
C GLU A 122 -12.23 -8.26 1.59
N ARG A 123 -12.11 -9.31 2.40
CA ARG A 123 -12.69 -10.63 2.21
C ARG A 123 -13.43 -11.00 3.50
N ALA A 124 -14.21 -12.08 3.47
CA ALA A 124 -14.89 -12.58 4.67
C ALA A 124 -13.92 -12.98 5.80
N ASP A 125 -12.71 -13.36 5.45
CA ASP A 125 -11.70 -13.98 6.33
C ASP A 125 -10.37 -13.21 6.39
N GLU A 126 -10.20 -12.16 5.58
CA GLU A 126 -8.99 -11.35 5.56
C GLU A 126 -9.27 -9.90 5.17
N ARG A 127 -8.45 -8.98 5.69
CA ARG A 127 -8.41 -7.58 5.24
C ARG A 127 -6.96 -7.17 5.02
N THR A 128 -6.66 -6.62 3.86
CA THR A 128 -5.33 -6.07 3.54
C THR A 128 -5.45 -4.58 3.27
N ALA A 129 -4.64 -3.79 3.94
CA ALA A 129 -4.44 -2.38 3.67
C ALA A 129 -2.99 -2.12 3.24
N LEU A 130 -2.83 -1.36 2.17
CA LEU A 130 -1.56 -0.83 1.69
C LEU A 130 -1.64 0.69 1.71
N ASP A 131 -0.60 1.35 2.20
CA ASP A 131 -0.47 2.81 2.14
C ASP A 131 0.92 3.22 1.64
N ALA A 132 0.98 4.33 0.91
CA ALA A 132 2.21 5.05 0.65
C ALA A 132 1.93 6.55 0.57
N ALA A 133 2.84 7.37 1.12
CA ALA A 133 2.71 8.81 1.14
C ALA A 133 4.08 9.49 1.02
N TYR A 134 4.12 10.60 0.30
CA TYR A 134 5.27 11.49 0.22
C TYR A 134 4.86 12.90 0.68
N TYR A 135 5.70 13.50 1.53
CA TYR A 135 5.54 14.85 2.04
C TYR A 135 6.75 15.68 1.65
N PHE A 136 6.50 16.84 1.08
CA PHE A 136 7.50 17.86 0.77
C PHE A 136 7.10 19.16 1.45
N GLY A 137 8.06 19.82 2.08
CA GLY A 137 7.80 21.06 2.81
C GLY A 137 8.99 22.01 2.82
N THR A 138 8.66 23.27 2.98
CA THR A 138 9.63 24.36 3.11
C THR A 138 9.21 25.32 4.22
N THR A 139 10.21 25.85 4.94
CA THR A 139 10.07 27.01 5.83
C THR A 139 10.97 28.13 5.31
N ASP A 140 10.39 29.31 5.10
CA ASP A 140 11.07 30.49 4.55
C ASP A 140 11.80 30.24 3.21
N GLY A 141 11.30 29.26 2.43
CA GLY A 141 11.85 28.83 1.14
C GLY A 141 12.94 27.77 1.23
N ASP A 142 13.45 27.47 2.43
CA ASP A 142 14.39 26.39 2.66
C ASP A 142 13.63 25.08 2.89
N LYS A 143 14.07 24.01 2.23
CA LYS A 143 13.47 22.67 2.40
C LYS A 143 13.72 22.19 3.82
N ASP A 144 12.65 21.81 4.49
CA ASP A 144 12.66 21.29 5.86
C ASP A 144 11.94 19.94 6.00
N THR A 145 11.24 19.50 4.95
CA THR A 145 10.53 18.23 4.91
C THR A 145 10.76 17.55 3.56
N SER A 146 11.29 16.32 3.60
CA SER A 146 11.30 15.39 2.47
C SER A 146 11.18 13.99 3.04
N ARG A 147 9.97 13.46 3.00
CA ARG A 147 9.61 12.24 3.71
C ARG A 147 8.79 11.32 2.85
N PHE A 148 9.19 10.06 2.77
CA PHE A 148 8.42 8.97 2.18
C PHE A 148 8.04 7.96 3.25
N THR A 149 6.81 7.47 3.22
CA THR A 149 6.38 6.39 4.10
C THR A 149 5.53 5.40 3.35
N SER A 150 5.67 4.12 3.63
CA SER A 150 4.80 3.07 3.08
C SER A 150 4.54 1.98 4.11
N GLY A 151 3.34 1.41 4.08
CA GLY A 151 2.91 0.39 5.01
C GLY A 151 2.07 -0.70 4.35
N ILE A 152 2.08 -1.86 5.01
CA ILE A 152 1.14 -2.95 4.82
C ILE A 152 0.58 -3.35 6.17
N LEU A 153 -0.73 -3.55 6.24
CA LEU A 153 -1.42 -4.19 7.36
C LEU A 153 -2.29 -5.30 6.79
N HIS A 154 -2.14 -6.49 7.33
CA HIS A 154 -2.94 -7.64 6.98
C HIS A 154 -3.59 -8.21 8.23
N ASP A 155 -4.91 -8.24 8.25
CA ASP A 155 -5.73 -8.85 9.29
C ASP A 155 -6.25 -10.20 8.80
N TRP A 156 -6.08 -11.25 9.61
CA TRP A 156 -6.80 -12.50 9.49
C TRP A 156 -8.03 -12.45 10.40
N LEU A 157 -9.21 -12.32 9.78
CA LEU A 157 -10.48 -12.18 10.46
C LEU A 157 -11.02 -13.55 10.88
N LEU A 158 -11.65 -13.61 12.05
CA LEU A 158 -12.35 -14.81 12.51
C LEU A 158 -13.86 -14.55 12.40
N PRO A 159 -14.57 -15.02 11.36
CA PRO A 159 -15.95 -14.59 11.06
C PRO A 159 -16.94 -14.70 12.23
N ASP A 160 -16.76 -15.69 13.10
CA ASP A 160 -17.64 -15.96 14.24
C ASP A 160 -17.09 -15.39 15.58
N SER A 161 -16.12 -14.49 15.53
CA SER A 161 -15.42 -13.97 16.72
C SER A 161 -14.96 -12.52 16.52
N PRO A 162 -15.06 -11.66 17.55
CA PRO A 162 -14.51 -10.30 17.47
C PRO A 162 -12.98 -10.25 17.47
N TRP A 163 -12.31 -11.39 17.65
CA TRP A 163 -10.85 -11.49 17.64
C TRP A 163 -10.31 -11.63 16.22
N LEU A 164 -9.15 -11.03 15.97
CA LEU A 164 -8.39 -11.20 14.74
C LEU A 164 -6.90 -11.40 15.06
N TYR A 165 -6.16 -11.93 14.09
CA TYR A 165 -4.69 -11.85 14.09
C TYR A 165 -4.27 -10.79 13.09
N PHE A 166 -3.14 -10.13 13.32
CA PHE A 166 -2.61 -9.19 12.36
C PHE A 166 -1.10 -9.33 12.17
N ALA A 167 -0.65 -8.94 10.99
CA ALA A 167 0.74 -8.66 10.70
C ALA A 167 0.84 -7.31 9.98
N SER A 168 1.84 -6.51 10.34
CA SER A 168 2.11 -5.22 9.70
C SER A 168 3.57 -5.03 9.38
N GLY A 169 3.85 -4.30 8.31
CA GLY A 169 5.18 -3.85 7.93
C GLY A 169 5.16 -2.38 7.57
N ARG A 170 6.23 -1.66 7.88
CA ARG A 170 6.39 -0.26 7.52
C ARG A 170 7.81 0.05 7.10
N PHE A 171 7.92 0.86 6.06
CA PHE A 171 9.15 1.49 5.61
C PHE A 171 8.98 3.01 5.63
N ASP A 172 9.91 3.71 6.25
CA ASP A 172 9.98 5.17 6.26
C ASP A 172 11.36 5.62 5.73
N PHE A 173 11.38 6.71 4.97
CA PHE A 173 12.55 7.50 4.62
C PHE A 173 12.25 8.95 5.01
N ASP A 174 13.20 9.63 5.66
CA ASP A 174 13.02 11.02 6.07
C ASP A 174 14.38 11.74 6.11
N GLU A 175 14.61 12.67 5.16
CA GLU A 175 15.89 13.36 4.99
C GLU A 175 16.32 14.16 6.22
N PHE A 176 15.36 14.55 7.06
CA PHE A 176 15.62 15.41 8.21
C PHE A 176 15.68 14.64 9.51
N GLN A 177 15.42 13.32 9.54
CA GLN A 177 15.56 12.52 10.75
C GLN A 177 17.03 12.13 10.98
N SER A 178 17.32 11.61 12.18
CA SER A 178 18.66 11.15 12.53
C SER A 178 19.03 9.78 11.94
N TRP A 179 18.11 9.21 11.16
CA TRP A 179 18.25 7.99 10.37
C TRP A 179 17.83 8.29 8.93
N ASP A 180 18.45 7.63 7.97
CA ASP A 180 18.11 7.77 6.54
C ASP A 180 16.88 6.92 6.20
N TYR A 181 16.88 5.67 6.67
CA TYR A 181 15.83 4.69 6.41
C TYR A 181 15.43 3.97 7.68
N ARG A 182 14.15 3.60 7.77
CA ARG A 182 13.63 2.82 8.89
C ARG A 182 12.65 1.77 8.40
N ALA A 183 12.83 0.54 8.84
CA ALA A 183 11.89 -0.53 8.61
C ALA A 183 11.41 -1.09 9.94
N SER A 184 10.12 -1.41 10.03
CA SER A 184 9.56 -2.10 11.19
C SER A 184 8.57 -3.16 10.75
N GLY A 185 8.45 -4.20 11.56
CA GLY A 185 7.49 -5.28 11.36
C GLY A 185 6.90 -5.70 12.69
N HIS A 186 5.59 -5.91 12.72
CA HIS A 186 4.85 -6.28 13.92
C HIS A 186 3.86 -7.39 13.62
N GLY A 187 3.53 -8.16 14.64
CA GLY A 187 2.43 -9.12 14.60
C GLY A 187 1.79 -9.26 15.96
N GLY A 188 0.52 -9.65 15.96
CA GLY A 188 -0.22 -9.77 17.21
C GLY A 188 -1.68 -10.13 17.03
N VAL A 189 -2.46 -9.74 18.03
CA VAL A 189 -3.90 -9.96 18.09
C VAL A 189 -4.63 -8.63 18.04
N GLY A 190 -5.81 -8.65 17.44
CA GLY A 190 -6.74 -7.53 17.46
C GLY A 190 -8.10 -7.94 18.02
N TYR A 191 -8.87 -6.93 18.38
CA TYR A 191 -10.22 -7.07 18.90
C TYR A 191 -11.11 -6.00 18.27
N GLN A 192 -12.11 -6.43 17.49
CA GLN A 192 -13.17 -5.57 16.96
C GLN A 192 -14.11 -5.19 18.11
N LEU A 193 -13.78 -4.09 18.78
CA LEU A 193 -14.54 -3.56 19.91
C LEU A 193 -15.95 -3.13 19.47
N ILE A 194 -16.04 -2.52 18.30
CA ILE A 194 -17.29 -2.18 17.62
C ILE A 194 -17.13 -2.57 16.16
N ASP A 195 -18.11 -3.30 15.64
CA ASP A 195 -18.21 -3.64 14.23
C ASP A 195 -19.66 -3.42 13.77
N ARG A 196 -19.91 -2.25 13.18
CA ARG A 196 -21.21 -1.84 12.64
C ARG A 196 -21.00 -1.06 11.36
N GLU A 197 -22.05 -0.98 10.55
CA GLU A 197 -22.03 -0.23 9.27
C GLU A 197 -21.62 1.25 9.47
N ASP A 198 -22.07 1.89 10.56
CA ASP A 198 -21.81 3.30 10.87
C ASP A 198 -20.49 3.53 11.63
N LEU A 199 -20.05 2.56 12.43
CA LEU A 199 -18.93 2.75 13.34
C LEU A 199 -18.16 1.45 13.52
N GLU A 200 -16.88 1.49 13.22
CA GLU A 200 -15.93 0.42 13.48
C GLU A 200 -14.86 0.93 14.44
N ILE A 201 -14.54 0.14 15.46
CA ILE A 201 -13.42 0.38 16.37
C ILE A 201 -12.65 -0.94 16.52
N THR A 202 -11.40 -0.94 16.10
CA THR A 202 -10.49 -2.08 16.27
C THR A 202 -9.39 -1.70 17.25
N LEU A 203 -9.13 -2.56 18.24
CA LEU A 203 -7.97 -2.49 19.11
C LEU A 203 -6.92 -3.49 18.64
N ARG A 204 -5.63 -3.17 18.76
CA ARG A 204 -4.52 -4.05 18.41
C ARG A 204 -3.47 -4.07 19.51
N ALA A 205 -2.95 -5.26 19.80
CA ALA A 205 -1.83 -5.47 20.68
C ALA A 205 -0.86 -6.49 20.06
N GLY A 206 0.42 -6.16 20.01
CA GLY A 206 1.41 -7.00 19.35
C GLY A 206 2.84 -6.72 19.78
N LEU A 207 3.74 -7.44 19.13
CA LEU A 207 5.19 -7.30 19.28
C LEU A 207 5.81 -7.19 17.90
N GLY A 208 6.98 -6.58 17.84
CA GLY A 208 7.68 -6.39 16.59
C GLY A 208 9.13 -6.00 16.80
N ALA A 209 9.75 -5.62 15.70
CA ALA A 209 11.10 -5.11 15.69
C ALA A 209 11.21 -3.94 14.72
N ILE A 210 12.14 -3.06 15.02
CA ILE A 210 12.48 -1.89 14.22
C ILE A 210 13.98 -1.88 13.93
N LYS A 211 14.32 -1.41 12.73
CA LYS A 211 15.69 -1.24 12.28
C LYS A 211 15.83 0.10 11.59
N GLU A 212 16.83 0.86 12.02
CA GLU A 212 17.22 2.13 11.43
C GLU A 212 18.59 1.97 10.75
N TRP A 213 18.73 2.64 9.61
CA TRP A 213 19.98 2.76 8.85
C TRP A 213 20.33 4.24 8.73
N GLY A 214 21.64 4.55 8.73
CA GLY A 214 22.10 5.95 8.74
C GLY A 214 22.04 6.61 10.12
N SER A 215 21.64 5.89 11.16
CA SER A 215 21.62 6.34 12.55
C SER A 215 22.91 6.07 13.31
N LEU A 216 23.09 6.77 14.45
CA LEU A 216 24.14 6.46 15.43
C LEU A 216 23.94 5.09 16.10
N ASN A 217 22.69 4.68 16.29
CA ASN A 217 22.32 3.35 16.77
C ASN A 217 21.70 2.56 15.61
N THR A 218 22.45 1.58 15.11
CA THR A 218 22.01 0.70 14.02
C THR A 218 21.52 -0.65 14.51
N ASP A 219 21.24 -0.87 15.79
CA ASP A 219 20.79 -2.18 16.26
C ASP A 219 19.34 -2.45 15.87
N VAL A 220 18.97 -3.73 15.81
CA VAL A 220 17.55 -4.12 15.71
C VAL A 220 16.98 -3.99 17.12
N ARG A 221 15.94 -3.17 17.28
CA ARG A 221 15.28 -2.98 18.58
C ARG A 221 13.94 -3.70 18.60
N LEU A 222 13.63 -4.35 19.70
CA LEU A 222 12.32 -4.96 19.92
C LEU A 222 11.34 -3.91 20.44
N GLU A 223 10.13 -3.91 19.91
CA GLU A 223 9.08 -2.98 20.35
C GLU A 223 7.75 -3.69 20.52
N ALA A 224 6.98 -3.27 21.51
CA ALA A 224 5.56 -3.63 21.60
C ALA A 224 4.73 -2.72 20.69
N LEU A 225 3.49 -3.12 20.42
CA LEU A 225 2.52 -2.33 19.68
C LEU A 225 1.21 -2.34 20.46
N LEU A 226 0.69 -1.15 20.76
CA LEU A 226 -0.66 -0.96 21.30
C LEU A 226 -1.36 0.10 20.46
N GLY A 227 -2.44 -0.26 19.79
CA GLY A 227 -3.12 0.63 18.86
C GLY A 227 -4.63 0.55 18.93
N PHE A 228 -5.27 1.62 18.47
CA PHE A 228 -6.68 1.61 18.11
C PHE A 228 -6.89 2.33 16.78
N ASP A 229 -7.86 1.84 16.03
CA ASP A 229 -8.30 2.40 14.76
C ASP A 229 -9.82 2.55 14.79
N THR A 230 -10.33 3.68 14.37
CA THR A 230 -11.75 4.04 14.36
C THR A 230 -12.13 4.52 12.97
N ILE A 231 -13.19 3.95 12.41
CA ILE A 231 -13.86 4.45 11.20
C ILE A 231 -15.29 4.79 11.59
N TRP A 232 -15.65 6.07 11.51
CA TRP A 232 -17.00 6.55 11.76
C TRP A 232 -17.58 7.14 10.49
N ARG A 233 -18.59 6.46 9.94
CA ARG A 233 -19.37 6.90 8.78
C ARG A 233 -20.57 7.68 9.32
N ILE A 234 -20.51 9.00 9.23
CA ILE A 234 -21.57 9.88 9.77
C ILE A 234 -22.84 9.75 8.93
N ASP A 235 -22.64 9.76 7.61
CA ASP A 235 -23.64 9.60 6.58
C ASP A 235 -22.97 9.01 5.32
N ASP A 236 -23.72 8.85 4.23
CA ASP A 236 -23.22 8.25 2.98
C ASP A 236 -22.10 9.06 2.29
N ARG A 237 -21.89 10.31 2.72
CA ARG A 237 -20.95 11.26 2.11
C ARG A 237 -19.80 11.61 3.04
N GLN A 238 -19.94 11.44 4.35
CA GLN A 238 -18.98 11.90 5.35
C GLN A 238 -18.43 10.76 6.20
N GLN A 239 -17.10 10.71 6.31
CA GLN A 239 -16.40 9.73 7.13
C GLN A 239 -15.29 10.39 7.94
N PHE A 240 -15.14 9.96 9.19
CA PHE A 240 -13.98 10.21 10.02
C PHE A 240 -13.16 8.93 10.19
N ARG A 241 -11.84 9.06 10.11
CA ARG A 241 -10.88 8.02 10.47
C ARG A 241 -10.01 8.57 11.60
N ILE A 242 -9.93 7.88 12.72
CA ILE A 242 -9.12 8.29 13.87
C ILE A 242 -8.34 7.08 14.34
N GLY A 243 -7.05 7.24 14.62
CA GLY A 243 -6.27 6.17 15.19
C GLY A 243 -5.06 6.67 15.96
N SER A 244 -4.58 5.83 16.87
CA SER A 244 -3.32 6.05 17.55
C SER A 244 -2.66 4.72 17.82
N THR A 245 -1.35 4.64 17.58
CA THR A 245 -0.52 3.49 17.93
C THR A 245 0.68 3.95 18.73
N VAL A 246 0.89 3.32 19.88
CA VAL A 246 2.06 3.49 20.74
C VAL A 246 2.95 2.27 20.59
N TYR A 247 4.25 2.52 20.48
CA TYR A 247 5.29 1.51 20.35
C TYR A 247 6.30 1.68 21.49
N PRO A 248 6.08 1.03 22.64
CA PRO A 248 7.07 0.96 23.71
C PRO A 248 8.29 0.17 23.25
N ASP A 249 9.48 0.70 23.49
CA ASP A 249 10.74 -0.02 23.32
C ASP A 249 10.85 -1.08 24.43
N LEU A 250 11.23 -2.30 24.05
CA LEU A 250 11.34 -3.43 24.96
C LEU A 250 12.79 -3.69 25.40
N ASP A 251 13.75 -3.12 24.69
CA ASP A 251 15.16 -3.17 25.05
C ASP A 251 15.49 -2.02 26.03
N ASP A 252 14.88 -0.84 25.84
CA ASP A 252 15.10 0.36 26.65
C ASP A 252 13.83 0.82 27.40
N THR A 253 13.77 0.50 28.70
CA THR A 253 12.58 0.76 29.53
C THR A 253 12.31 2.26 29.70
N GLY A 254 11.12 2.69 29.29
CA GLY A 254 10.67 4.09 29.39
C GLY A 254 10.74 4.83 28.07
N GLU A 255 11.39 4.26 27.06
CA GLU A 255 11.39 4.77 25.70
C GLU A 255 10.16 4.24 24.94
N PHE A 256 9.51 5.13 24.20
CA PHE A 256 8.42 4.81 23.30
C PHE A 256 8.30 5.85 22.18
N ARG A 257 7.66 5.44 21.11
CA ARG A 257 7.17 6.33 20.04
C ARG A 257 5.67 6.17 19.88
N ALA A 258 4.99 7.20 19.38
CA ALA A 258 3.58 7.12 19.06
C ALA A 258 3.30 7.74 17.69
N ARG A 259 2.32 7.19 16.99
CA ARG A 259 1.77 7.78 15.77
C ARG A 259 0.26 7.88 15.92
N SER A 260 -0.26 9.09 15.76
CA SER A 260 -1.68 9.38 15.80
C SER A 260 -2.11 10.01 14.49
N TYR A 261 -3.35 9.74 14.07
CA TYR A 261 -3.93 10.38 12.92
C TYR A 261 -5.42 10.66 13.15
N ALA A 262 -5.90 11.71 12.50
CA ALA A 262 -7.31 12.02 12.37
C ALA A 262 -7.55 12.53 10.95
N GLY A 263 -8.42 11.87 10.20
CA GLY A 263 -8.81 12.23 8.84
C GLY A 263 -10.30 12.42 8.74
N TRP A 264 -10.73 13.46 8.05
CA TRP A 264 -12.11 13.68 7.64
C TRP A 264 -12.18 13.65 6.12
N SER A 265 -13.17 12.97 5.56
CA SER A 265 -13.44 12.96 4.13
C SER A 265 -14.91 13.24 3.86
N MET A 266 -15.18 14.09 2.88
CA MET A 266 -16.53 14.41 2.40
C MET A 266 -16.63 14.28 0.88
N ARG A 267 -17.51 13.40 0.40
CA ARG A 267 -17.78 13.26 -1.03
C ARG A 267 -18.46 14.51 -1.59
N ILE A 268 -17.90 15.05 -2.68
CA ILE A 268 -18.35 16.32 -3.28
C ILE A 268 -19.75 16.19 -3.88
N ASN A 269 -20.05 15.07 -4.55
CA ASN A 269 -21.38 14.73 -5.02
C ASN A 269 -21.53 13.19 -5.10
N ASP A 270 -22.75 12.70 -5.26
CA ASP A 270 -23.02 11.27 -5.18
C ASP A 270 -22.58 10.50 -6.45
N GLU A 271 -22.29 11.22 -7.55
CA GLU A 271 -21.91 10.68 -8.85
C GLU A 271 -20.39 10.72 -9.10
N SER A 272 -19.62 11.43 -8.27
CA SER A 272 -18.18 11.61 -8.42
C SER A 272 -17.43 10.71 -7.46
N ASN A 273 -16.29 10.21 -7.95
CA ASN A 273 -15.29 9.52 -7.16
C ASN A 273 -14.36 10.51 -6.42
N THR A 274 -14.81 11.74 -6.17
CA THR A 274 -13.97 12.80 -5.62
C THR A 274 -14.48 13.26 -4.26
N SER A 275 -13.58 13.28 -3.28
CA SER A 275 -13.84 13.75 -1.92
C SER A 275 -12.91 14.89 -1.55
N VAL A 276 -13.40 15.84 -0.76
CA VAL A 276 -12.54 16.77 -0.02
C VAL A 276 -12.04 16.05 1.23
N VAL A 277 -10.76 16.22 1.54
CA VAL A 277 -10.14 15.60 2.71
C VAL A 277 -9.42 16.62 3.59
N LEU A 278 -9.42 16.35 4.89
CA LEU A 278 -8.65 17.09 5.87
C LEU A 278 -8.00 16.07 6.81
N ASP A 279 -6.68 16.00 6.78
CA ASP A 279 -5.89 15.02 7.52
C ASP A 279 -4.95 15.72 8.51
N VAL A 280 -4.87 15.15 9.70
CA VAL A 280 -3.94 15.51 10.76
C VAL A 280 -3.17 14.26 11.13
N LYS A 281 -1.84 14.36 11.13
CA LYS A 281 -0.92 13.32 11.58
C LYS A 281 -0.01 13.90 12.65
N HIS A 282 0.18 13.14 13.72
CA HIS A 282 1.09 13.48 14.81
C HIS A 282 2.02 12.31 15.05
N GLU A 283 3.32 12.58 15.10
CA GLU A 283 4.33 11.62 15.51
C GLU A 283 5.01 12.13 16.78
N TYR A 284 5.16 11.24 17.74
CA TYR A 284 5.82 11.53 19.01
C TYR A 284 6.95 10.54 19.25
N GLN A 285 8.08 11.04 19.74
CA GLN A 285 9.20 10.22 20.20
C GLN A 285 9.64 10.68 21.58
N SER A 286 9.71 9.76 22.54
CA SER A 286 10.14 10.06 23.91
C SER A 286 11.62 10.46 23.99
N ILE A 287 12.46 9.96 23.09
CA ILE A 287 13.86 10.31 22.94
C ILE A 287 14.09 10.87 21.54
N VAL A 288 14.77 12.00 21.47
CA VAL A 288 15.18 12.68 20.23
C VAL A 288 16.57 13.28 20.41
N ASP A 289 17.24 13.56 19.30
CA ASP A 289 18.54 14.23 19.34
C ASP A 289 18.45 15.64 19.95
N ALA A 290 19.56 16.10 20.52
CA ALA A 290 19.63 17.42 21.13
C ALA A 290 19.25 18.53 20.14
N GLY A 291 18.29 19.38 20.52
CA GLY A 291 17.80 20.48 19.68
C GLY A 291 16.66 20.11 18.74
N ARG A 292 16.15 18.87 18.79
CA ARG A 292 14.93 18.46 18.09
C ARG A 292 13.70 18.49 18.99
N ASP A 293 12.54 18.68 18.37
CA ASP A 293 11.26 18.55 19.03
C ASP A 293 10.83 17.08 19.14
N HIS A 294 10.16 16.75 20.24
CA HIS A 294 9.60 15.42 20.47
C HIS A 294 8.33 15.15 19.66
N SER A 295 7.78 16.15 18.97
CA SER A 295 6.49 16.10 18.30
C SER A 295 6.54 16.73 16.93
N ASP A 296 6.19 15.93 15.91
CA ASP A 296 6.05 16.37 14.54
C ASP A 296 4.56 16.36 14.15
N TRP A 297 4.07 17.47 13.60
CA TRP A 297 2.68 17.62 13.18
C TRP A 297 2.59 17.87 11.67
N TYR A 298 1.71 17.12 11.01
CA TYR A 298 1.39 17.32 9.60
C TYR A 298 -0.12 17.53 9.49
N ILE A 299 -0.52 18.71 9.02
CA ILE A 299 -1.92 19.07 8.79
C ILE A 299 -2.05 19.36 7.30
N THR A 300 -2.95 18.67 6.60
CA THR A 300 -3.13 18.81 5.16
C THR A 300 -4.60 18.85 4.81
N ALA A 301 -4.99 19.74 3.91
CA ALA A 301 -6.30 19.73 3.25
C ALA A 301 -6.11 19.43 1.77
N GLY A 302 -7.06 18.71 1.16
CA GLY A 302 -6.84 18.20 -0.18
C GLY A 302 -8.05 17.58 -0.86
N LEU A 303 -7.76 16.89 -1.96
CA LEU A 303 -8.70 16.09 -2.72
C LEU A 303 -8.27 14.63 -2.70
N GLN A 304 -9.26 13.74 -2.63
CA GLN A 304 -9.12 12.30 -2.78
C GLN A 304 -9.90 11.84 -4.01
N PHE A 305 -9.31 10.93 -4.78
CA PHE A 305 -9.90 10.31 -5.97
C PHE A 305 -9.96 8.80 -5.76
N ASP A 306 -11.16 8.24 -5.77
CA ASP A 306 -11.42 6.81 -5.58
C ASP A 306 -11.44 6.07 -6.93
N PHE A 307 -10.86 4.87 -7.01
CA PHE A 307 -10.85 4.03 -8.22
C PHE A 307 -10.58 2.55 -7.92
#